data_AF-A0A4Z1KZG8-F1
#
_entry.id   AF-A0A4Z1KZG8-F1
#
_cell.length_a   1.000
_cell.length_b   1.000
_cell.length_c   1.000
_cell.angle_alpha   90.00
_cell.angle_beta   90.00
_cell.angle_gamma   90.00
#
_symmetry.space_group_name_H-M   'P 1'
#
loop_
_entity.id
_entity.type
_entity.pdbx_description
1 polymer ?
#
loop_
_entity_poly.entity_id
_entity_poly.type
_entity_poly.pdbx_seq_one_letter_code
_entity_poly.pdbx_strand_id
1 'polypeptide(L)'
;MRFSMIASIPLLFLSTITSAAPAAIPAAAIDASAASTQIYYLVNCFNNITFAAYAEMDYYPTKSLSLAGQIPSKTAVLSTSDSIDYEDGTWKATTPFKATVVIGEDAYIAKSGATVGSATVSTSTTALTCVRLSRFVLYEPKVDEQCYTDYACQA
;
A
#
# COMPACT_ATOMS: atom_id res chain seq x y z
N MET A 1 20.13 -1.12 74.77
CA MET A 1 21.32 -1.42 73.94
C MET A 1 20.85 -2.21 72.72
N ARG A 2 21.22 -1.75 71.51
CA ARG A 2 21.61 -2.52 70.29
C ARG A 2 20.69 -3.65 69.80
N PHE A 3 20.37 -3.87 68.52
CA PHE A 3 20.51 -3.21 67.21
C PHE A 3 19.54 -3.98 66.27
N SER A 4 19.16 -3.33 65.17
CA SER A 4 18.31 -3.75 64.05
C SER A 4 18.58 -5.14 63.44
N MET A 5 17.59 -5.70 62.73
CA MET A 5 17.62 -5.76 61.25
C MET A 5 16.24 -6.11 60.67
N ILE A 6 15.70 -5.15 59.93
CA ILE A 6 14.56 -5.28 59.01
C ILE A 6 15.16 -5.74 57.68
N ALA A 7 14.70 -6.86 57.13
CA ALA A 7 15.00 -7.25 55.75
C ALA A 7 13.74 -7.05 54.90
N SER A 8 13.63 -5.85 54.32
CA SER A 8 12.65 -5.53 53.29
C SER A 8 13.08 -6.14 51.96
N ILE A 9 12.24 -7.01 51.39
CA ILE A 9 12.40 -7.51 50.03
C ILE A 9 11.57 -6.60 49.11
N PRO A 10 12.17 -5.91 48.12
CA PRO A 10 11.39 -5.16 47.14
C PRO A 10 10.83 -6.14 46.11
N LEU A 11 9.51 -6.29 46.06
CA LEU A 11 8.84 -6.88 44.90
C LEU A 11 8.91 -5.88 43.74
N LEU A 12 9.90 -6.07 42.86
CA LEU A 12 9.94 -5.46 41.54
C LEU A 12 8.87 -6.12 40.66
N PHE A 13 7.73 -5.44 40.50
CA PHE A 13 6.78 -5.76 39.44
C PHE A 13 7.38 -5.30 38.10
N LEU A 14 7.89 -6.24 37.33
CA LEU A 14 8.18 -6.04 35.91
C LEU A 14 6.85 -5.97 35.15
N SER A 15 6.40 -4.76 34.83
CA SER A 15 5.37 -4.54 33.82
C SER A 15 5.96 -4.82 32.44
N THR A 16 5.71 -6.02 31.93
CA THR A 16 5.97 -6.35 30.52
C THR A 16 4.99 -5.56 29.66
N ILE A 17 5.47 -4.47 29.05
CA ILE A 17 4.77 -3.78 27.98
C ILE A 17 4.85 -4.72 26.78
N THR A 18 3.80 -5.52 26.55
CA THR A 18 3.63 -6.25 25.31
C THR A 18 3.37 -5.22 24.22
N SER A 19 4.44 -4.75 23.57
CA SER A 19 4.32 -4.08 22.28
C SER A 19 3.70 -5.09 21.33
N ALA A 20 2.40 -4.94 21.07
CA ALA A 20 1.74 -5.71 20.03
C ALA A 20 2.35 -5.25 18.71
N ALA A 21 3.32 -6.03 18.21
CA ALA A 21 3.79 -5.89 16.84
C ALA A 21 2.56 -5.91 15.92
N PRO A 22 2.47 -5.02 14.91
CA PRO A 22 1.36 -5.03 13.97
C PRO A 22 1.19 -6.45 13.42
N ALA A 23 0.03 -7.06 13.68
CA ALA A 23 -0.24 -8.41 13.20
C ALA A 23 -0.20 -8.37 11.67
N ALA A 24 0.74 -9.10 11.09
CA ALA A 24 0.83 -9.24 9.64
C ALA A 24 -0.47 -9.86 9.13
N ILE A 25 -1.18 -9.14 8.27
CA ILE A 25 -2.40 -9.63 7.64
C ILE A 25 -2.01 -10.74 6.65
N PRO A 26 -2.60 -11.95 6.70
CA PRO A 26 -2.32 -12.99 5.73
C PRO A 26 -2.64 -12.52 4.30
N ALA A 27 -1.82 -12.86 3.31
CA ALA A 27 -2.03 -12.47 1.91
C ALA A 27 -3.45 -12.81 1.41
N ALA A 28 -3.97 -14.00 1.75
CA ALA A 28 -5.33 -14.42 1.40
C ALA A 28 -6.45 -13.56 2.05
N ALA A 29 -6.16 -12.86 3.15
CA ALA A 29 -7.09 -11.96 3.82
C ALA A 29 -7.05 -10.53 3.24
N ILE A 30 -5.96 -10.15 2.57
CA ILE A 30 -5.87 -8.92 1.75
C ILE A 30 -6.76 -9.07 0.51
N ASP A 31 -6.69 -10.23 -0.14
CA ASP A 31 -7.52 -10.53 -1.30
C ASP A 31 -9.01 -10.56 -0.95
N ALA A 32 -9.32 -10.93 0.31
CA ALA A 32 -10.67 -10.94 0.87
C ALA A 32 -11.01 -9.66 1.66
N SER A 33 -10.21 -8.59 1.59
CA SER A 33 -10.48 -7.38 2.36
C SER A 33 -11.83 -6.79 1.95
N ALA A 34 -12.58 -6.31 2.94
CA ALA A 34 -13.80 -5.53 2.69
C ALA A 34 -13.48 -4.40 1.71
N ALA A 35 -14.44 -4.06 0.85
CA ALA A 35 -14.25 -2.99 -0.13
C ALA A 35 -13.88 -1.68 0.57
N SER A 36 -12.78 -1.04 0.17
CA SER A 36 -12.46 0.32 0.61
C SER A 36 -13.22 1.32 -0.26
N THR A 37 -13.57 2.45 0.35
CA THR A 37 -14.32 3.55 -0.27
C THR A 37 -13.43 4.51 -1.06
N GLN A 38 -12.12 4.27 -1.08
CA GLN A 38 -11.18 5.05 -1.87
C GLN A 38 -9.88 4.28 -1.99
N ILE A 39 -9.55 3.82 -3.20
CA ILE A 39 -8.28 3.15 -3.48
C ILE A 39 -7.57 3.85 -4.63
N TYR A 40 -6.26 4.04 -4.46
CA TYR A 40 -5.32 4.45 -5.49
C TYR A 40 -4.32 3.33 -5.73
N TYR A 41 -4.27 2.79 -6.94
CA TYR A 41 -3.24 1.82 -7.33
C TYR A 41 -2.09 2.52 -8.04
N LEU A 42 -0.87 2.06 -7.80
CA LEU A 42 0.28 2.37 -8.64
C LEU A 42 0.38 1.26 -9.70
N VAL A 43 0.37 1.64 -10.97
CA VAL A 43 0.07 0.74 -12.08
C VAL A 43 1.08 0.87 -13.20
N ASN A 44 1.70 -0.24 -13.59
CA ASN A 44 2.51 -0.34 -14.80
C ASN A 44 1.74 -1.11 -15.86
N CYS A 45 1.58 -0.51 -17.03
CA CYS A 45 0.90 -1.10 -18.17
C CYS A 45 1.90 -1.46 -19.26
N PHE A 46 1.70 -2.64 -19.85
CA PHE A 46 2.58 -3.19 -20.86
C PHE A 46 1.77 -3.69 -22.05
N ASN A 47 2.22 -3.36 -23.26
CA ASN A 47 1.74 -4.00 -24.47
C ASN A 47 2.60 -5.23 -24.80
N ASN A 48 1.97 -6.38 -24.88
CA ASN A 48 2.65 -7.67 -25.06
C ASN A 48 3.21 -7.89 -26.47
N ILE A 49 2.84 -7.06 -27.45
CA ILE A 49 3.30 -7.15 -28.84
C ILE A 49 4.38 -6.12 -29.15
N THR A 50 4.15 -4.86 -28.77
CA THR A 50 5.08 -3.76 -29.07
C THR A 50 6.14 -3.56 -28.01
N PHE A 51 5.99 -4.19 -26.84
CA PHE A 51 6.80 -3.96 -25.63
C PHE A 51 6.78 -2.51 -25.14
N ALA A 52 5.80 -1.72 -25.60
CA ALA A 52 5.57 -0.38 -25.06
C ALA A 52 5.11 -0.49 -23.61
N ALA A 53 5.61 0.41 -22.76
CA ALA A 53 5.24 0.50 -21.36
C ALA A 53 4.88 1.94 -21.00
N TYR A 54 4.00 2.08 -20.02
CA TYR A 54 3.70 3.36 -19.39
C TYR A 54 3.28 3.10 -17.94
N ALA A 55 3.30 4.15 -17.13
CA ALA A 55 2.99 4.07 -15.72
C ALA A 55 1.91 5.08 -15.35
N GLU A 56 1.01 4.68 -14.47
CA GLU A 56 -0.14 5.49 -14.08
C GLU A 56 -0.52 5.27 -12.61
N MET A 57 -1.46 6.11 -12.15
CA MET A 57 -2.13 5.97 -10.88
C MET A 57 -3.63 5.89 -11.14
N ASP A 58 -4.25 4.84 -10.61
CA ASP A 58 -5.65 4.52 -10.87
C ASP A 58 -6.50 4.69 -9.63
N TYR A 59 -7.62 5.41 -9.78
CA TYR A 59 -8.56 5.69 -8.70
C TYR A 59 -9.84 4.88 -8.83
N TYR A 60 -10.23 4.25 -7.71
CA TYR A 60 -11.50 3.55 -7.54
C TYR A 60 -12.25 4.09 -6.31
N PRO A 61 -13.52 4.49 -6.46
CA PRO A 61 -14.35 4.98 -5.35
C PRO A 61 -14.91 3.85 -4.48
N THR A 62 -14.96 2.61 -4.96
CA THR A 62 -15.31 1.44 -4.14
C THR A 62 -14.75 0.19 -4.80
N LYS A 63 -13.85 -0.52 -4.11
CA LYS A 63 -13.23 -1.74 -4.66
C LYS A 63 -12.58 -2.58 -3.55
N SER A 64 -12.50 -3.89 -3.73
CA SER A 64 -11.65 -4.77 -2.90
C SER A 64 -10.22 -4.81 -3.45
N LEU A 65 -9.22 -4.84 -2.56
CA LEU A 65 -7.80 -4.59 -2.89
C LEU A 65 -7.22 -5.44 -4.04
N SER A 66 -7.60 -6.72 -4.14
CA SER A 66 -7.03 -7.62 -5.15
C SER A 66 -8.05 -8.08 -6.19
N LEU A 67 -9.12 -7.30 -6.39
CA LEU A 67 -10.16 -7.65 -7.36
C LEU A 67 -9.73 -7.26 -8.78
N ALA A 68 -9.47 -8.24 -9.65
CA ALA A 68 -9.09 -8.02 -11.04
C ALA A 68 -10.27 -7.60 -11.96
N GLY A 69 -9.94 -7.06 -13.13
CA GLY A 69 -10.85 -6.92 -14.29
C GLY A 69 -11.81 -5.72 -14.24
N GLN A 70 -11.66 -4.82 -13.28
CA GLN A 70 -12.48 -3.59 -13.26
C GLN A 70 -11.66 -2.41 -13.77
N ILE A 71 -12.26 -1.65 -14.68
CA ILE A 71 -11.67 -0.43 -15.24
C ILE A 71 -11.67 0.69 -14.17
N PRO A 72 -10.59 1.47 -14.04
CA PRO A 72 -10.51 2.58 -13.10
C PRO A 72 -11.55 3.67 -13.40
N SER A 73 -12.04 4.33 -12.34
CA SER A 73 -12.96 5.46 -12.51
C SER A 73 -12.24 6.71 -13.00
N LYS A 74 -10.98 6.87 -12.61
CA LYS A 74 -10.10 7.93 -13.08
C LYS A 74 -8.66 7.42 -13.10
N THR A 75 -7.89 7.91 -14.06
CA THR A 75 -6.50 7.51 -14.26
C THR A 75 -5.63 8.74 -14.46
N ALA A 76 -4.50 8.80 -13.76
CA ALA A 76 -3.49 9.83 -13.89
C ALA A 76 -2.19 9.21 -14.42
N VAL A 77 -1.75 9.62 -15.61
CA VAL A 77 -0.50 9.12 -16.20
C VAL A 77 0.71 9.73 -15.48
N LEU A 78 1.62 8.89 -15.01
CA LEU A 78 2.86 9.26 -14.33
C LEU A 78 4.06 9.24 -15.27
N SER A 79 4.07 8.29 -16.22
CA SER A 79 5.06 8.17 -17.30
C SER A 79 4.36 7.69 -18.56
N THR A 80 4.66 8.27 -19.71
CA THR A 80 4.04 7.92 -21.00
C THR A 80 4.86 6.95 -21.85
N SER A 81 6.08 6.63 -21.43
CA SER A 81 7.05 5.93 -22.27
C SER A 81 7.81 4.81 -21.56
N ASP A 82 7.59 4.64 -20.25
CA ASP A 82 8.23 3.59 -19.49
C ASP A 82 7.39 3.20 -18.27
N SER A 83 7.63 1.97 -17.81
CA SER A 83 7.26 1.52 -16.48
C SER A 83 8.06 2.24 -15.40
N ILE A 84 7.55 2.23 -14.17
CA ILE A 84 8.19 2.81 -13.00
C ILE A 84 8.45 1.71 -11.97
N ASP A 85 9.66 1.71 -11.42
CA ASP A 85 9.95 1.07 -10.13
C ASP A 85 9.48 2.04 -9.04
N TYR A 86 8.44 1.67 -8.31
CA TYR A 86 7.73 2.61 -7.42
C TYR A 86 8.39 2.75 -6.05
N GLU A 87 9.25 1.80 -5.71
CA GLU A 87 9.96 1.66 -4.46
C GLU A 87 10.95 2.82 -4.25
N ASP A 88 11.20 3.18 -2.98
CA ASP A 88 12.05 4.33 -2.62
C ASP A 88 11.65 5.63 -3.35
N GLY A 89 10.34 5.80 -3.54
CA GLY A 89 9.79 6.75 -4.50
C GLY A 89 8.71 7.65 -3.93
N THR A 90 8.61 8.86 -4.49
CA THR A 90 7.47 9.76 -4.28
C THR A 90 6.81 10.09 -5.61
N TRP A 91 5.55 9.68 -5.78
CA TRP A 91 4.81 9.75 -7.03
C TRP A 91 3.66 10.74 -6.91
N LYS A 92 3.56 11.66 -7.87
CA LYS A 92 2.60 12.78 -7.81
C LYS A 92 1.67 12.75 -9.02
N ALA A 93 0.37 12.69 -8.74
CA ALA A 93 -0.68 12.95 -9.70
C ALA A 93 -1.31 14.31 -9.41
N THR A 94 -1.53 15.13 -10.44
CA THR A 94 -2.17 16.45 -10.32
C THR A 94 -3.50 16.53 -11.07
N THR A 95 -3.65 15.74 -12.13
CA THR A 95 -4.85 15.62 -12.98
C THR A 95 -5.05 14.14 -13.31
N PRO A 96 -6.30 13.60 -13.28
CA PRO A 96 -7.58 14.24 -12.97
C PRO A 96 -7.89 14.33 -11.46
N PHE A 97 -6.95 13.97 -10.61
CA PHE A 97 -7.01 14.10 -9.15
C PHE A 97 -5.65 14.50 -8.61
N LYS A 98 -5.63 15.02 -7.38
CA LYS A 98 -4.39 15.35 -6.67
C LYS A 98 -4.06 14.26 -5.66
N ALA A 99 -2.96 13.57 -5.89
CA ALA A 99 -2.42 12.56 -5.01
C ALA A 99 -0.90 12.67 -4.93
N THR A 100 -0.34 12.45 -3.75
CA THR A 100 1.10 12.25 -3.53
C THR A 100 1.26 10.96 -2.75
N VAL A 101 1.87 9.97 -3.38
CA VAL A 101 2.11 8.64 -2.82
C VAL A 101 3.59 8.52 -2.51
N VAL A 102 3.91 8.00 -1.33
CA VAL A 102 5.27 7.67 -0.92
C VAL A 102 5.31 6.17 -0.65
N ILE A 103 6.19 5.46 -1.34
CA ILE A 103 6.49 4.05 -1.09
C ILE A 103 7.89 4.00 -0.47
N GLY A 104 7.99 3.35 0.68
CA GLY A 104 9.23 3.28 1.43
C GLY A 104 10.29 2.42 0.76
N GLU A 105 11.51 2.54 1.30
CA GLU A 105 12.63 1.66 1.01
C GLU A 105 12.24 0.19 1.27
N ASP A 106 12.79 -0.73 0.48
CA ASP A 106 12.58 -2.18 0.62
C ASP A 106 11.12 -2.67 0.50
N ALA A 107 10.20 -1.87 -0.02
CA ALA A 107 8.82 -2.30 -0.24
C ALA A 107 8.71 -3.54 -1.15
N TYR A 108 9.68 -3.76 -2.05
CA TYR A 108 9.74 -4.93 -2.94
C TYR A 108 9.96 -6.27 -2.20
N ILE A 109 10.63 -6.27 -1.04
CA ILE A 109 10.79 -7.48 -0.20
C ILE A 109 9.70 -7.64 0.85
N ALA A 110 8.83 -6.64 1.00
CA ALA A 110 7.74 -6.70 1.95
C ALA A 110 6.74 -7.81 1.55
N LYS A 111 6.15 -8.44 2.56
CA LYS A 111 5.09 -9.43 2.32
C LYS A 111 3.83 -8.72 1.83
N SER A 112 3.05 -9.38 0.99
CA SER A 112 1.71 -8.91 0.64
C SER A 112 0.90 -8.67 1.93
N GLY A 113 0.26 -7.51 1.99
CA GLY A 113 -0.48 -6.97 3.12
C GLY A 113 0.32 -6.11 4.09
N ALA A 114 1.64 -6.06 3.96
CA ALA A 114 2.45 -5.16 4.75
C ALA A 114 2.17 -3.70 4.36
N THR A 115 2.07 -2.83 5.35
CA THR A 115 2.15 -1.38 5.13
C THR A 115 3.56 -1.02 4.67
N VAL A 116 3.65 -0.38 3.51
CA VAL A 116 4.91 0.00 2.87
C VAL A 116 5.01 1.49 2.57
N GLY A 117 3.97 2.27 2.88
CA GLY A 117 3.96 3.69 2.54
C GLY A 117 2.70 4.41 2.96
N SER A 118 2.56 5.63 2.46
CA SER A 118 1.39 6.46 2.69
C SER A 118 1.07 7.34 1.49
N ALA A 119 -0.17 7.83 1.43
CA ALA A 119 -0.58 8.78 0.40
C ALA A 119 -1.39 9.95 0.97
N THR A 120 -1.14 11.13 0.45
CA THR A 120 -1.96 12.33 0.69
C THR A 120 -2.78 12.61 -0.56
N VAL A 121 -4.09 12.77 -0.41
CA VAL A 121 -5.03 12.95 -1.52
C VAL A 121 -5.98 14.10 -1.25
N SER A 122 -6.43 14.82 -2.28
CA SER A 122 -7.31 15.99 -2.08
C SER A 122 -8.69 15.67 -1.50
N THR A 123 -9.08 14.40 -1.53
CA THR A 123 -10.39 13.89 -1.10
C THR A 123 -10.42 13.46 0.36
N SER A 124 -9.27 13.43 1.05
CA SER A 124 -9.14 13.01 2.44
C SER A 124 -8.27 13.97 3.23
N THR A 125 -8.65 14.22 4.48
CA THR A 125 -7.82 14.97 5.45
C THR A 125 -6.84 14.07 6.19
N THR A 126 -7.00 12.75 6.09
CA THR A 126 -6.12 11.75 6.70
C THR A 126 -5.28 11.09 5.63
N ALA A 127 -4.00 10.85 5.92
CA ALA A 127 -3.14 10.09 5.02
C ALA A 127 -3.68 8.67 4.84
N LEU A 128 -3.75 8.23 3.59
CA LEU A 128 -4.10 6.86 3.25
C LEU A 128 -2.92 5.94 3.55
N THR A 129 -3.21 4.70 3.91
CA THR A 129 -2.18 3.67 4.13
C THR A 129 -1.89 2.97 2.81
N CYS A 130 -0.62 2.89 2.41
CA CYS A 130 -0.21 2.12 1.25
C CYS A 130 0.30 0.74 1.64
N VAL A 131 -0.18 -0.28 0.96
CA VAL A 131 0.13 -1.69 1.22
C VAL A 131 0.76 -2.36 0.01
N ARG A 132 1.64 -3.33 0.26
CA ARG A 132 2.15 -4.25 -0.76
C ARG A 132 1.06 -5.26 -1.10
N LEU A 133 0.80 -5.49 -2.36
CA LEU A 133 -0.09 -6.54 -2.85
C LEU A 133 0.72 -7.71 -3.43
N SER A 134 0.10 -8.86 -3.61
CA SER A 134 0.67 -9.85 -4.52
C SER A 134 0.42 -9.33 -5.94
N ARG A 135 1.45 -9.29 -6.81
CA ARG A 135 1.27 -8.75 -8.17
C ARG A 135 0.13 -9.44 -8.89
N PHE A 136 -0.77 -8.66 -9.48
CA PHE A 136 -1.86 -9.16 -10.31
C PHE A 136 -2.16 -8.20 -11.46
N VAL A 137 -2.87 -8.71 -12.48
CA VAL A 137 -3.44 -7.88 -13.55
C VAL A 137 -4.64 -7.16 -12.98
N LEU A 138 -4.53 -5.84 -12.80
CA LEU A 138 -5.61 -5.01 -12.29
C LEU A 138 -6.75 -4.92 -13.32
N TYR A 139 -6.40 -4.64 -14.57
CA TYR A 139 -7.33 -4.56 -15.70
C TYR A 139 -6.57 -4.62 -17.04
N GLU A 140 -7.32 -4.78 -18.13
CA GLU A 140 -6.83 -4.83 -19.50
C GLU A 140 -7.49 -3.71 -20.31
N PRO A 141 -6.81 -2.56 -20.57
CA PRO A 141 -7.42 -1.41 -21.24
C PRO A 141 -7.73 -1.67 -22.72
N LYS A 142 -6.97 -2.56 -23.36
CA LYS A 142 -7.15 -2.95 -24.76
C LYS A 142 -6.57 -4.34 -25.00
N VAL A 143 -6.87 -4.90 -26.17
CA VAL A 143 -6.26 -6.16 -26.63
C VAL A 143 -4.73 -6.03 -26.59
N ASP A 144 -4.08 -7.08 -26.08
CA ASP A 144 -2.64 -7.18 -25.90
C ASP A 144 -2.03 -6.17 -24.91
N GLU A 145 -2.82 -5.47 -24.11
CA GLU A 145 -2.32 -4.56 -23.06
C GLU A 145 -2.82 -4.98 -21.69
N GLN A 146 -1.88 -5.10 -20.75
CA GLN A 146 -2.15 -5.53 -19.39
C GLN A 146 -1.55 -4.54 -18.40
N CYS A 147 -2.38 -4.11 -17.44
CA CYS A 147 -2.00 -3.18 -16.40
C CYS A 147 -1.86 -3.92 -15.08
N TYR A 148 -0.63 -3.96 -14.57
CA TYR A 148 -0.26 -4.67 -13.37
C TYR A 148 -0.13 -3.71 -12.19
N THR A 149 -0.46 -4.20 -11.01
CA THR A 149 -0.22 -3.45 -9.78
C THR A 149 0.42 -4.31 -8.71
N ASP A 150 1.24 -3.63 -7.92
CA ASP A 150 1.99 -4.17 -6.79
C ASP A 150 1.64 -3.46 -5.49
N TYR A 151 1.02 -2.28 -5.58
CA TYR A 151 0.83 -1.33 -4.49
C TYR A 151 -0.52 -0.65 -4.59
N ALA A 152 -1.18 -0.52 -3.45
CA ALA A 152 -2.41 0.23 -3.33
C ALA A 152 -2.41 1.09 -2.07
N CYS A 153 -2.94 2.30 -2.18
CA CYS A 153 -3.17 3.21 -1.06
C CYS A 153 -4.67 3.35 -0.84
N GLN A 154 -5.13 3.05 0.37
CA GLN A 154 -6.55 3.00 0.69
C GLN A 154 -6.92 3.77 1.95
N ALA A 155 -8.17 4.25 1.97
CA ALA A 155 -8.84 4.80 3.15
C ALA A 155 -9.46 3.69 4.00
#